data_AF-A0A920NCB9-F1
#
_entry.id   AF-A0A920NCB9-F1
#
_cell.length_a   1.000
_cell.length_b   1.000
_cell.length_c   1.000
_cell.angle_alpha   90.00
_cell.angle_beta   90.00
_cell.angle_gamma   90.00
#
_symmetry.space_group_name_H-M   'P 1'
#
loop_
_entity.id
_entity.type
_entity.pdbx_description
1 polymer ?
#
loop_
_entity_poly.entity_id
_entity_poly.type
_entity_poly.pdbx_seq_one_letter_code
_entity_poly.pdbx_strand_id
1 'polypeptide(L)'
;MPSAAEIGAAEYIDSNIQTSAESKKLVIQGLQSIEIKATDTGKEFKDLDIDERTNILKYIEETHPSFFNYVLKQTCNAYYTNSSILNLIGAPNRPPQPAGFDLEKGDLSSLEAVRARGPIWRDIK
;
A
#
# COMPACT_ATOMS: atom_id res chain seq x y z
N MET A 1 3.76 18.04 -0.17
CA MET A 1 3.37 16.83 0.56
C MET A 1 4.64 16.12 1.00
N PRO A 2 4.71 15.55 2.22
CA PRO A 2 5.88 14.80 2.66
C PRO A 2 6.00 13.49 1.86
N SER A 3 7.20 12.95 1.75
CA SER A 3 7.48 11.62 1.24
C SER A 3 7.09 10.53 2.26
N ALA A 4 7.00 9.29 1.79
CA ALA A 4 6.76 8.14 2.67
C ALA A 4 7.91 7.94 3.68
N ALA A 5 9.15 8.24 3.29
CA ALA A 5 10.30 8.18 4.18
C ALA A 5 10.16 9.16 5.36
N GLU A 6 9.70 10.38 5.11
CA GLU A 6 9.53 11.43 6.14
C GLU A 6 8.41 11.13 7.15
N ILE A 7 7.50 10.19 6.85
CA ILE A 7 6.39 9.80 7.74
C ILE A 7 6.59 8.44 8.41
N GLY A 8 7.80 7.88 8.33
CA GLY A 8 8.17 6.64 9.02
C GLY A 8 7.70 5.37 8.31
N ALA A 9 7.69 5.37 6.97
CA ALA A 9 7.28 4.18 6.23
C ALA A 9 8.20 2.97 6.46
N ALA A 10 9.49 3.19 6.72
CA ALA A 10 10.42 2.11 6.99
C ALA A 10 10.06 1.36 8.30
N GLU A 11 9.75 2.10 9.36
CA GLU A 11 9.34 1.57 10.66
C GLU A 11 8.00 0.84 10.56
N TYR A 12 7.08 1.36 9.76
CA TYR A 12 5.81 0.70 9.46
C TYR A 12 6.03 -0.64 8.74
N ILE A 13 6.89 -0.67 7.71
CA ILE A 13 7.21 -1.89 6.98
C ILE A 13 7.87 -2.91 7.92
N ASP A 14 8.82 -2.50 8.75
CA ASP A 14 9.50 -3.38 9.70
C ASP A 14 8.51 -4.00 10.70
N SER A 15 7.59 -3.20 11.23
CA SER A 15 6.53 -3.68 12.13
C SER A 15 5.62 -4.71 11.43
N ASN A 16 5.30 -4.49 10.15
CA ASN A 16 4.43 -5.40 9.39
C ASN A 16 5.14 -6.71 9.00
N ILE A 17 6.43 -6.70 8.64
CA ILE A 17 7.14 -7.95 8.31
C ILE A 17 7.28 -8.87 9.52
N GLN A 18 7.28 -8.33 10.75
CA GLN A 18 7.35 -9.13 11.97
C GLN A 18 6.07 -9.94 12.24
N THR A 19 4.96 -9.62 11.57
CA THR A 19 3.68 -10.33 11.74
C THR A 19 3.61 -11.67 11.01
N SER A 20 4.50 -11.93 10.04
CA SER A 20 4.50 -13.15 9.23
C SER A 20 5.93 -13.60 8.90
N ALA A 21 6.23 -14.86 9.19
CA ALA A 21 7.53 -15.46 8.88
C ALA A 21 7.80 -15.49 7.36
N GLU A 22 6.76 -15.70 6.56
CA GLU A 22 6.82 -15.67 5.10
C GLU A 22 7.18 -14.29 4.58
N SER A 23 6.54 -13.24 5.12
CA SER A 23 6.79 -11.84 4.75
C SER A 23 8.21 -11.43 5.12
N LYS A 24 8.67 -11.79 6.33
CA LYS A 24 10.05 -11.57 6.77
C LYS A 24 11.06 -12.26 5.85
N LYS A 25 10.82 -13.52 5.50
CA LYS A 25 11.69 -14.27 4.58
C LYS A 25 11.74 -13.62 3.21
N LEU A 26 10.60 -13.23 2.65
CA LEU A 26 10.49 -12.58 1.35
C LEU A 26 11.33 -11.29 1.31
N VAL A 27 11.21 -10.44 2.33
CA VAL A 27 11.94 -9.17 2.40
C VAL A 27 13.44 -9.39 2.56
N ILE A 28 13.87 -10.31 3.43
CA ILE A 28 15.29 -10.64 3.58
C ILE A 28 15.90 -11.12 2.26
N GLN A 29 15.23 -12.03 1.55
CA GLN A 29 15.69 -12.54 0.26
C GLN A 29 15.76 -11.44 -0.81
N GLY A 30 14.78 -10.53 -0.82
CA GLY A 30 14.77 -9.37 -1.73
C GLY A 30 15.93 -8.41 -1.46
N LEU A 31 16.19 -8.09 -0.19
CA LEU A 31 17.33 -7.25 0.22
C LEU A 31 18.67 -7.89 -0.15
N GLN A 32 18.82 -9.20 0.05
CA GLN A 32 19.99 -9.94 -0.39
C GLN A 32 20.18 -9.87 -1.91
N SER A 33 19.09 -9.96 -2.68
CA SER A 33 19.12 -9.89 -4.13
C SER A 33 19.55 -8.50 -4.63
N ILE A 34 19.13 -7.44 -3.93
CA ILE A 34 19.60 -6.06 -4.18
C ILE A 34 21.12 -5.98 -3.97
N GLU A 35 21.63 -6.44 -2.82
CA GLU A 35 23.06 -6.37 -2.52
C GLU A 35 23.89 -7.23 -3.49
N ILE A 36 23.43 -8.44 -3.82
CA ILE A 36 24.08 -9.28 -4.85
C ILE A 36 24.17 -8.52 -6.17
N LYS A 37 23.08 -7.87 -6.60
CA LYS A 37 23.10 -7.10 -7.85
C LYS A 37 24.02 -5.87 -7.77
N ALA A 38 24.13 -5.24 -6.60
CA ALA A 38 25.05 -4.14 -6.37
C ALA A 38 26.52 -4.56 -6.49
N THR A 39 26.87 -5.81 -6.16
CA THR A 39 28.26 -6.28 -6.31
C THR A 39 28.80 -6.19 -7.75
N ASP A 40 27.93 -6.18 -8.77
CA ASP A 40 28.32 -5.97 -10.17
C ASP A 40 28.99 -4.60 -10.42
N THR A 41 28.74 -3.61 -9.56
CA THR A 41 29.34 -2.27 -9.62
C THR A 41 30.58 -2.12 -8.73
N GLY A 42 30.90 -3.14 -7.93
CA GLY A 42 32.02 -3.15 -6.99
C GLY A 42 31.78 -2.33 -5.71
N LYS A 43 30.55 -1.92 -5.42
CA LYS A 43 30.16 -1.16 -4.21
C LYS A 43 28.95 -1.80 -3.52
N GLU A 44 28.74 -1.49 -2.24
CA GLU A 44 27.47 -1.80 -1.56
C GLU A 44 26.34 -0.92 -2.09
N PHE A 45 25.09 -1.40 -2.04
CA PHE A 45 23.95 -0.65 -2.59
C PHE A 45 23.81 0.77 -1.99
N LYS A 46 24.10 0.91 -0.70
CA LYS A 46 24.04 2.19 0.04
C LYS A 46 25.10 3.23 -0.38
N ASP A 47 26.13 2.82 -1.13
CA ASP A 47 27.25 3.67 -1.55
C ASP A 47 27.17 4.05 -3.05
N LEU A 48 26.15 3.53 -3.74
CA LEU A 48 25.84 3.85 -5.14
C LEU A 48 25.25 5.25 -5.27
N ASP A 49 25.42 5.86 -6.44
CA ASP A 49 24.67 7.06 -6.79
C ASP A 49 23.19 6.75 -7.08
N ILE A 50 22.38 7.80 -7.30
CA ILE A 50 20.94 7.66 -7.46
C ILE A 50 20.55 6.91 -8.75
N ASP A 51 21.33 7.07 -9.83
CA ASP A 51 21.05 6.45 -11.11
C ASP A 51 21.41 4.96 -11.06
N GLU A 52 22.55 4.62 -10.46
CA GLU A 52 22.98 3.25 -10.17
C GLU A 52 21.93 2.51 -9.32
N ARG A 53 21.49 3.11 -8.20
CA ARG A 53 20.42 2.51 -7.35
C ARG A 53 19.13 2.31 -8.12
N THR A 54 18.71 3.31 -8.89
CA THR A 54 17.46 3.24 -9.66
C THR A 54 17.50 2.12 -10.68
N ASN A 55 18.62 1.94 -11.38
CA ASN A 55 18.78 0.87 -12.37
C ASN A 55 18.76 -0.51 -11.71
N ILE A 56 19.39 -0.68 -10.55
CA ILE A 56 19.29 -1.93 -9.78
C ILE A 56 17.86 -2.19 -9.33
N LEU A 57 17.16 -1.19 -8.80
CA LEU A 57 15.78 -1.36 -8.34
C LEU A 57 14.82 -1.71 -9.48
N LYS A 58 15.00 -1.15 -10.69
CA LYS A 58 14.24 -1.56 -11.89
C LYS A 58 14.49 -3.02 -12.26
N TYR A 59 15.74 -3.47 -12.23
CA TYR A 59 16.06 -4.88 -12.44
C TYR A 59 15.42 -5.79 -11.37
N ILE A 60 15.38 -5.35 -10.11
CA ILE A 60 14.76 -6.09 -9.01
C ILE A 60 13.24 -6.12 -9.14
N GLU A 61 12.61 -5.05 -9.62
CA GLU A 61 11.18 -5.01 -9.94
C GLU A 61 10.81 -6.07 -10.97
N GLU A 62 11.62 -6.25 -12.02
CA GLU A 62 11.39 -7.25 -13.06
C GLU A 62 11.69 -8.69 -12.59
N THR A 63 12.77 -8.89 -11.83
CA THR A 63 13.25 -10.24 -11.46
C THR A 63 12.67 -10.79 -10.16
N HIS A 64 12.30 -9.91 -9.22
CA HIS A 64 11.76 -10.26 -7.91
C HIS A 64 10.43 -9.52 -7.64
N PRO A 65 9.43 -9.63 -8.54
CA PRO A 65 8.22 -8.81 -8.49
C PRO A 65 7.42 -9.01 -7.20
N SER A 66 7.40 -10.22 -6.63
CA SER A 66 6.69 -10.48 -5.36
C SER A 66 7.25 -9.66 -4.19
N PHE A 67 8.59 -9.55 -4.11
CA PHE A 67 9.25 -8.74 -3.08
C PHE A 67 9.01 -7.25 -3.33
N PHE A 68 9.23 -6.80 -4.58
CA PHE A 68 9.08 -5.39 -4.93
C PHE A 68 7.64 -4.90 -4.69
N ASN A 69 6.65 -5.65 -5.17
CA ASN A 69 5.23 -5.35 -4.96
C ASN A 69 4.84 -5.38 -3.48
N TYR A 70 5.45 -6.26 -2.68
CA TYR A 70 5.22 -6.28 -1.24
C TYR A 70 5.70 -4.97 -0.59
N VAL A 71 6.95 -4.56 -0.83
CA VAL A 71 7.51 -3.32 -0.27
C VAL A 71 6.70 -2.11 -0.74
N LEU A 72 6.41 -2.02 -2.04
CA LEU A 72 5.59 -0.95 -2.62
C LEU A 72 4.22 -0.85 -1.94
N LYS A 73 3.51 -1.98 -1.81
CA LYS A 73 2.20 -2.02 -1.14
C LYS A 73 2.31 -1.54 0.30
N GLN A 74 3.32 -1.99 1.04
CA GLN A 74 3.49 -1.55 2.43
C GLN A 74 3.90 -0.08 2.55
N THR A 75 4.68 0.46 1.61
CA THR A 75 4.95 1.90 1.52
C THR A 75 3.67 2.70 1.28
N CYS A 76 2.81 2.25 0.37
CA CYS A 76 1.50 2.89 0.15
C CYS A 76 0.60 2.79 1.38
N ASN A 77 0.55 1.62 2.04
CA ASN A 77 -0.20 1.46 3.28
C ASN A 77 0.31 2.43 4.36
N ALA A 78 1.62 2.49 4.57
CA ALA A 78 2.22 3.40 5.54
C ALA A 78 1.83 4.86 5.28
N TYR A 79 1.82 5.28 4.01
CA TYR A 79 1.49 6.64 3.63
C TYR A 79 0.01 6.97 3.76
N TYR A 80 -0.85 6.15 3.14
CA TYR A 80 -2.29 6.44 3.04
C TYR A 80 -3.10 5.99 4.26
N THR A 81 -2.48 5.33 5.24
CA THR A 81 -3.10 5.08 6.54
C THR A 81 -2.56 5.97 7.65
N ASN A 82 -1.55 6.80 7.37
CA ASN A 82 -1.00 7.74 8.34
C ASN A 82 -2.00 8.87 8.62
N SER A 83 -2.31 9.09 9.89
CA SER A 83 -3.29 10.09 10.35
C SER A 83 -2.95 11.52 9.91
N SER A 84 -1.67 11.90 9.92
CA SER A 84 -1.22 13.22 9.47
C SER A 84 -1.43 13.41 7.98
N ILE A 85 -1.19 12.36 7.17
CA ILE A 85 -1.45 12.38 5.73
C ILE A 85 -2.94 12.45 5.44
N LEU A 86 -3.75 11.61 6.11
CA LEU A 86 -5.20 11.61 5.96
C LEU A 86 -5.79 12.99 6.25
N ASN A 87 -5.36 13.62 7.34
CA ASN A 87 -5.75 14.99 7.67
C ASN A 87 -5.30 16.01 6.62
N LEU A 88 -4.07 15.89 6.11
CA LEU A 88 -3.52 16.79 5.09
C LEU A 88 -4.31 16.74 3.78
N ILE A 89 -4.79 15.55 3.38
CA ILE A 89 -5.57 15.37 2.15
C ILE A 89 -7.09 15.55 2.37
N GLY A 90 -7.51 15.93 3.58
CA GLY A 90 -8.93 16.11 3.91
C GLY A 90 -9.71 14.80 4.02
N ALA A 91 -9.04 13.66 4.13
CA ALA A 91 -9.68 12.37 4.35
C ALA A 91 -10.00 12.18 5.85
N PRO A 92 -11.20 11.66 6.19
CA PRO A 92 -11.56 11.39 7.56
C PRO A 92 -10.65 10.31 8.15
N ASN A 93 -9.93 10.65 9.22
CA ASN A 93 -9.15 9.71 10.01
C ASN A 93 -10.04 8.92 10.99
N ARG A 94 -11.02 8.19 10.45
CA ARG A 94 -11.92 7.30 11.19
C ARG A 94 -12.38 6.16 10.27
N PRO A 95 -12.86 5.03 10.84
CA PRO A 95 -13.56 4.04 10.04
C PRO A 95 -14.70 4.68 9.24
N PRO A 96 -14.92 4.25 7.98
CA PRO A 96 -15.99 4.79 7.17
C PRO A 96 -17.35 4.48 7.78
N GLN A 97 -17.59 3.25 8.21
CA GLN A 97 -18.83 2.85 8.86
C GLN A 97 -18.80 3.14 10.36
N PRO A 98 -19.93 3.58 10.96
CA PRO A 98 -21.28 3.68 10.37
C PRO A 98 -21.59 5.02 9.66
N ALA A 99 -20.77 6.06 9.84
CA ALA A 99 -21.10 7.42 9.38
C ALA A 99 -21.04 7.61 7.85
N GLY A 100 -20.37 6.71 7.13
CA GLY A 100 -20.11 6.79 5.70
C GLY A 100 -19.17 7.95 5.31
N PHE A 101 -19.05 8.12 4.00
CA PHE A 101 -18.57 9.33 3.35
C PHE A 101 -19.77 10.09 2.79
N ASP A 102 -19.69 11.42 2.74
CA ASP A 102 -20.65 12.20 1.99
C ASP A 102 -20.35 12.01 0.49
N LEU A 103 -21.37 11.59 -0.27
CA LEU A 103 -21.26 11.30 -1.69
C LEU A 103 -22.27 12.18 -2.43
N GLU A 104 -21.88 12.67 -3.60
CA GLU A 104 -22.83 13.36 -4.48
C GLU A 104 -24.01 12.43 -4.79
N LYS A 105 -25.22 12.99 -4.73
CA LYS A 105 -26.43 12.26 -5.13
C LYS A 105 -26.39 12.04 -6.64
N GLY A 106 -25.97 10.85 -7.06
CA GLY A 106 -26.01 10.42 -8.46
C GLY A 106 -27.44 10.23 -8.96
N ASP A 107 -27.60 10.11 -10.27
CA ASP A 107 -28.87 9.66 -10.86
C ASP A 107 -29.12 8.20 -10.49
N LEU A 108 -30.18 7.96 -9.73
CA LEU A 108 -30.59 6.63 -9.27
C LEU A 108 -31.77 6.06 -10.07
N SER A 109 -32.11 6.67 -11.22
CA SER A 109 -33.23 6.25 -12.07
C SER A 109 -33.18 4.76 -12.47
N SER A 110 -32.00 4.19 -12.66
CA SER A 110 -31.82 2.76 -12.95
C SER A 110 -32.28 1.83 -11.82
N LEU A 111 -32.44 2.33 -10.59
CA LEU A 111 -32.88 1.53 -9.44
C LEU A 111 -34.40 1.45 -9.31
N GLU A 112 -35.17 2.17 -10.13
CA GLU A 112 -36.64 2.19 -10.03
C GLU A 112 -37.25 0.79 -10.26
N ALA A 113 -36.71 0.01 -11.18
CA ALA A 113 -37.14 -1.38 -11.38
C ALA A 113 -36.88 -2.27 -10.16
N VAL A 114 -35.84 -2.00 -9.37
CA VAL A 114 -35.54 -2.73 -8.13
C VAL A 114 -36.51 -2.32 -7.03
N ARG A 115 -36.79 -1.02 -6.90
CA ARG A 115 -37.77 -0.49 -5.93
C ARG A 115 -39.17 -1.02 -6.19
N ALA A 116 -39.58 -1.09 -7.45
CA ALA A 116 -40.90 -1.58 -7.87
C ALA A 116 -41.15 -3.06 -7.56
N ARG A 117 -40.11 -3.86 -7.30
CA ARG A 117 -40.26 -5.29 -6.93
C ARG A 117 -40.90 -5.47 -5.55
N GLY A 118 -40.85 -4.46 -4.69
CA GLY A 118 -41.39 -4.55 -3.33
C GLY A 118 -40.56 -5.44 -2.39
N PRO A 119 -41.00 -5.60 -1.13
CA PRO A 119 -40.32 -6.43 -0.15
C PRO A 119 -40.36 -7.90 -0.58
N ILE A 120 -39.19 -8.54 -0.58
CA ILE A 120 -39.02 -9.97 -0.93
C ILE A 120 -38.85 -10.84 0.32
N TRP A 121 -38.85 -10.23 1.51
CA TRP A 121 -38.79 -10.92 2.78
C TRP A 121 -40.19 -11.18 3.34
N ARG A 122 -40.30 -12.18 4.22
CA ARG A 122 -41.52 -12.44 4.98
C ARG A 122 -41.48 -11.64 6.27
N ASP A 123 -42.60 -11.02 6.63
CA ASP A 123 -42.74 -10.39 7.93
C ASP A 123 -42.66 -11.44 9.03
N ILE A 124 -41.91 -11.11 10.08
CA ILE A 124 -41.86 -11.89 11.31
C ILE A 124 -43.10 -11.47 12.12
N LYS A 125 -43.99 -12.42 12.39
CA LYS A 125 -45.13 -12.25 13.30
C LYS A 125 -44.68 -12.30 14.77
#